data_AF-A0A2E9IQP6-F1
#
_entry.id   AF-A0A2E9IQP6-F1
#
_cell.length_a   1.000
_cell.length_b   1.000
_cell.length_c   1.000
_cell.angle_alpha   90.00
_cell.angle_beta   90.00
_cell.angle_gamma   90.00
#
_symmetry.space_group_name_H-M   'P 1'
#
loop_
_entity.id
_entity.type
_entity.pdbx_description
1 polymer ?
#
loop_
_entity_poly.entity_id
_entity_poly.type
_entity_poly.pdbx_seq_one_letter_code
_entity_poly.pdbx_strand_id
1 'polypeptide(L)'
;MNHFNPEARIAPTVLATDLDGTLIPLPDSPEHPSDLKALKRALSKSKAKLVFATGRHYESVVEAMQQYDLPSPEWIICDVGSAIYQRIGERFEVFTAYEAHLEQSSGGVDRQAVEEALSTVEGLELQPPDHQQRFKISYQSAADTVTRLVDDIGQRLKQAQLPYDCMGSLDPFLNCGLIDVMPRGVSKAYALLWLSTHANFRPDEVIYSGDSGNDYAALVSGFRAIIVANASEGLVDKVQAALAKRSLEERLYLAEHRATSGVLEGCRHFGLI
;
A
#
# COMPACT_ATOMS: atom_id res chain seq x y z
N MET A 1 -5.73 0.83 -14.28
CA MET A 1 -4.53 0.42 -15.04
C MET A 1 -3.43 0.27 -14.00
N ASN A 2 -2.89 -0.93 -13.78
CA ASN A 2 -2.01 -1.21 -12.62
C ASN A 2 -0.51 -1.19 -12.99
N HIS A 3 -0.20 -0.89 -14.25
CA HIS A 3 1.16 -0.82 -14.76
C HIS A 3 1.28 0.33 -15.76
N PHE A 4 2.48 0.86 -15.91
CA PHE A 4 2.86 1.81 -16.96
C PHE A 4 4.23 1.44 -17.52
N ASN A 5 4.54 1.88 -18.75
CA ASN A 5 5.85 1.67 -19.35
C ASN A 5 6.73 2.89 -19.04
N PRO A 6 7.81 2.72 -18.28
CA PRO A 6 8.57 3.86 -17.80
C PRO A 6 9.58 4.40 -18.83
N GLU A 7 9.92 5.68 -18.68
CA GLU A 7 10.99 6.36 -19.39
C GLU A 7 12.22 6.50 -18.48
N ALA A 8 13.35 5.90 -18.88
CA ALA A 8 14.55 5.79 -18.03
C ALA A 8 15.23 7.13 -17.65
N ARG A 9 14.95 8.21 -18.38
CA ARG A 9 15.69 9.50 -18.25
C ARG A 9 15.15 10.44 -17.17
N ILE A 10 14.02 10.12 -16.54
CA ILE A 10 13.37 11.00 -15.58
C ILE A 10 13.90 10.68 -14.18
N ALA A 11 14.52 11.67 -13.53
CA ALA A 11 15.02 11.53 -12.18
C ALA A 11 13.87 11.33 -11.18
N PRO A 12 14.04 10.52 -10.14
CA PRO A 12 13.02 10.37 -9.12
C PRO A 12 12.89 11.64 -8.28
N THR A 13 11.65 12.05 -8.01
CA THR A 13 11.31 13.21 -7.17
C THR A 13 10.22 12.88 -6.16
N VAL A 14 9.76 11.63 -6.09
CA VAL A 14 8.68 11.19 -5.20
C VAL A 14 9.08 9.90 -4.51
N LEU A 15 8.96 9.85 -3.20
CA LEU A 15 8.95 8.61 -2.41
C LEU A 15 7.51 8.26 -2.06
N ALA A 16 7.01 7.16 -2.59
CA ALA A 16 5.84 6.46 -2.09
C ALA A 16 6.29 5.27 -1.24
N THR A 17 5.72 5.10 -0.04
CA THR A 17 6.26 4.14 0.91
C THR A 17 5.14 3.53 1.75
N ASP A 18 5.20 2.21 1.92
CA ASP A 18 4.42 1.55 2.96
C ASP A 18 4.92 1.92 4.36
N LEU A 19 4.06 1.72 5.36
CA LEU A 19 4.36 2.06 6.74
C LEU A 19 4.84 0.86 7.54
N ASP A 20 3.94 -0.09 7.83
CA ASP A 20 4.24 -1.26 8.64
C ASP A 20 5.27 -2.16 7.96
N GLY A 21 6.28 -2.62 8.70
CA GLY A 21 7.39 -3.41 8.13
C GLY A 21 8.30 -2.65 7.16
N THR A 22 7.95 -1.43 6.76
CA THR A 22 8.65 -0.65 5.73
C THR A 22 9.18 0.68 6.28
N LEU A 23 8.40 1.77 6.33
CA LEU A 23 8.91 3.05 6.83
C LEU A 23 8.95 3.12 8.36
N ILE A 24 8.01 2.48 9.06
CA ILE A 24 7.95 2.49 10.52
C ILE A 24 9.15 1.72 11.09
N PRO A 25 9.93 2.31 12.01
CA PRO A 25 11.01 1.62 12.70
C PRO A 25 10.54 0.34 13.38
N LEU A 26 11.16 -0.78 13.03
CA LEU A 26 11.01 -2.02 13.82
C LEU A 26 11.85 -1.91 15.11
N PRO A 27 11.39 -2.46 16.25
CA PRO A 27 12.08 -2.33 17.53
C PRO A 27 13.36 -3.19 17.64
N ASP A 28 13.67 -3.98 16.62
CA ASP A 28 14.73 -4.97 16.62
C ASP A 28 16.10 -4.45 16.15
N SER A 29 16.17 -3.20 15.68
CA SER A 29 17.43 -2.52 15.35
C SER A 29 17.48 -1.13 16.00
N PRO A 30 18.55 -0.82 16.76
CA PRO A 30 18.76 0.49 17.35
C PRO A 30 19.11 1.58 16.33
N GLU A 31 19.47 1.21 15.09
CA GLU A 31 19.79 2.15 14.02
C GLU A 31 18.54 2.83 13.43
N HIS A 32 17.40 2.13 13.40
CA HIS A 32 16.18 2.62 12.73
C HIS A 32 15.74 4.04 13.14
N PRO A 33 15.71 4.43 14.43
CA PRO A 33 15.33 5.79 14.81
C PRO A 33 16.31 6.86 14.31
N SER A 34 17.60 6.53 14.22
CA SER A 34 18.62 7.46 13.69
C SER A 34 18.53 7.60 12.17
N ASP A 35 18.24 6.50 11.48
CA ASP A 35 18.04 6.49 10.02
C ASP A 35 16.73 7.16 9.62
N LEU A 36 15.65 7.01 10.38
CA LEU A 36 14.42 7.77 10.18
C LEU A 36 14.67 9.28 10.25
N LYS A 37 15.44 9.73 11.27
CA LYS A 37 15.83 11.13 11.41
C LYS A 37 16.70 11.60 10.25
N ALA A 38 17.62 10.76 9.78
CA ALA A 38 18.45 11.07 8.62
C ALA A 38 17.61 11.22 7.34
N LEU A 39 16.69 10.28 7.09
CA LEU A 39 15.74 10.31 5.98
C LEU A 39 14.86 11.56 6.03
N LYS A 40 14.25 11.85 7.19
CA LYS A 40 13.42 13.04 7.43
C LYS A 40 14.19 14.34 7.16
N ARG A 41 15.46 14.42 7.60
CA ARG A 41 16.34 15.57 7.34
C ARG A 41 16.73 15.69 5.88
N ALA A 42 16.91 14.58 5.17
CA ALA A 42 17.26 14.60 3.77
C ALA A 42 16.07 15.02 2.90
N LEU A 43 14.88 14.46 3.16
CA LEU A 43 13.63 14.84 2.49
C LEU A 43 13.29 16.32 2.71
N SER A 44 13.46 16.86 3.92
CA SER A 44 13.17 18.27 4.18
C SER A 44 14.13 19.26 3.51
N LYS A 45 15.31 18.80 3.07
CA LYS A 45 16.28 19.58 2.31
C LYS A 45 16.16 19.40 0.80
N SER A 46 15.46 18.36 0.35
CA SER A 46 15.23 18.10 -1.06
C SER A 46 13.91 18.73 -1.51
N LYS A 47 13.60 18.62 -2.80
CA LYS A 47 12.28 18.94 -3.35
C LYS A 47 11.40 17.69 -3.48
N ALA A 48 11.82 16.59 -2.86
CA ALA A 48 11.12 15.33 -2.99
C ALA A 48 9.75 15.41 -2.32
N LYS A 49 8.74 14.84 -2.97
CA LYS A 49 7.43 14.62 -2.36
C LYS A 49 7.40 13.27 -1.67
N LEU A 50 6.64 13.19 -0.60
CA LEU A 50 6.41 11.99 0.19
C LEU A 50 4.94 11.60 0.12
N VAL A 51 4.69 10.33 -0.18
CA VAL A 51 3.38 9.69 -0.21
C VAL A 51 3.41 8.48 0.71
N PHE A 52 2.52 8.42 1.69
CA PHE A 52 2.28 7.18 2.43
C PHE A 52 1.31 6.30 1.65
N ALA A 53 1.59 5.01 1.53
CA ALA A 53 0.75 4.04 0.85
C ALA A 53 0.58 2.78 1.70
N THR A 54 -0.49 2.71 2.49
CA THR A 54 -0.62 1.77 3.60
C THR A 54 -1.97 1.04 3.62
N GLY A 55 -2.01 -0.09 4.30
CA GLY A 55 -3.24 -0.81 4.65
C GLY A 55 -4.00 -0.21 5.83
N ARG A 56 -3.35 0.67 6.62
CA ARG A 56 -3.97 1.36 7.75
C ARG A 56 -5.12 2.26 7.29
N HIS A 57 -6.14 2.36 8.14
CA HIS A 57 -7.15 3.41 8.05
C HIS A 57 -6.53 4.75 8.50
N TYR A 58 -7.16 5.86 8.11
CA TYR A 58 -6.58 7.20 8.25
C TYR A 58 -6.19 7.58 9.69
N GLU A 59 -7.07 7.33 10.67
CA GLU A 59 -6.82 7.64 12.08
C GLU A 59 -5.56 6.92 12.58
N SER A 60 -5.40 5.63 12.26
CA SER A 60 -4.20 4.84 12.59
C SER A 60 -2.93 5.36 11.91
N VAL A 61 -3.04 5.98 10.72
CA VAL A 61 -1.88 6.64 10.08
C VAL A 61 -1.48 7.88 10.88
N VAL A 62 -2.44 8.70 11.31
CA VAL A 62 -2.18 9.90 12.11
C VAL A 62 -1.54 9.53 13.46
N GLU A 63 -2.03 8.47 14.10
CA GLU A 63 -1.44 7.93 15.33
C GLU A 63 0.00 7.47 15.10
N ALA A 64 0.26 6.71 14.03
CA ALA A 64 1.61 6.25 13.69
C ALA A 64 2.57 7.41 13.41
N MET A 65 2.10 8.46 12.72
CA MET A 65 2.90 9.67 12.48
C MET A 65 3.37 10.31 13.77
N GLN A 66 2.49 10.41 14.77
CA GLN A 66 2.81 10.97 16.08
C GLN A 66 3.70 10.05 16.90
N GLN A 67 3.35 8.76 16.97
CA GLN A 67 4.04 7.76 17.78
C GLN A 67 5.50 7.57 17.33
N TYR A 68 5.75 7.52 16.03
CA TYR A 68 7.07 7.21 15.46
C TYR A 68 7.82 8.44 14.93
N ASP A 69 7.28 9.66 15.10
CA ASP A 69 7.83 10.91 14.58
C ASP A 69 8.12 10.87 13.06
N LEU A 70 7.21 10.25 12.29
CA LEU A 70 7.38 10.07 10.85
C LEU A 70 7.48 11.42 10.11
N PRO A 71 8.19 11.50 8.96
CA PRO A 71 8.16 12.69 8.11
C PRO A 71 6.75 12.98 7.62
N SER A 72 6.35 14.25 7.54
CA SER A 72 5.01 14.63 7.10
C SER A 72 4.86 14.45 5.58
N PRO A 73 3.94 13.59 5.10
CA PRO A 73 3.72 13.40 3.67
C PRO A 73 2.89 14.55 3.05
N GLU A 74 2.94 14.68 1.73
CA GLU A 74 1.99 15.51 0.95
C GLU A 74 0.66 14.77 0.72
N TRP A 75 0.72 13.45 0.63
CA TRP A 75 -0.43 12.59 0.32
C TRP A 75 -0.40 11.32 1.15
N ILE A 76 -1.59 10.85 1.54
CA ILE A 76 -1.76 9.57 2.21
C ILE A 76 -2.73 8.74 1.38
N ILE A 77 -2.30 7.56 0.97
CA ILE A 77 -3.10 6.50 0.39
C ILE A 77 -3.34 5.48 1.50
N CYS A 78 -4.58 5.39 1.97
CA CYS A 78 -5.01 4.51 3.07
C CYS A 78 -5.78 3.31 2.54
N ASP A 79 -6.08 2.37 3.45
CA ASP A 79 -7.02 1.27 3.20
C ASP A 79 -6.71 0.51 1.91
N VAL A 80 -5.43 0.20 1.72
CA VAL A 80 -4.90 -0.57 0.59
C VAL A 80 -5.19 0.12 -0.76
N GLY A 81 -5.33 1.45 -0.76
CA GLY A 81 -5.60 2.24 -1.96
C GLY A 81 -7.06 2.58 -2.19
N SER A 82 -7.95 2.31 -1.23
CA SER A 82 -9.37 2.65 -1.36
C SER A 82 -9.72 4.06 -0.85
N ALA A 83 -8.77 4.78 -0.26
CA ALA A 83 -8.91 6.19 0.13
C ALA A 83 -7.62 6.97 -0.13
N ILE A 84 -7.77 8.27 -0.47
CA ILE A 84 -6.67 9.21 -0.61
C ILE A 84 -6.98 10.46 0.21
N TYR A 85 -5.98 10.95 0.95
CA TYR A 85 -6.02 12.20 1.68
C TYR A 85 -4.92 13.14 1.18
N GLN A 86 -5.25 14.42 1.08
CA GLN A 86 -4.34 15.49 0.69
C GLN A 86 -3.96 16.33 1.91
N ARG A 87 -2.68 16.69 2.04
CA ARG A 87 -2.25 17.66 3.04
C ARG A 87 -2.69 19.08 2.67
N ILE A 88 -3.46 19.72 3.55
CA ILE A 88 -3.89 21.12 3.48
C ILE A 88 -3.44 21.83 4.76
N GLY A 89 -2.34 22.60 4.65
CA GLY A 89 -1.68 23.17 5.82
C GLY A 89 -1.14 22.08 6.75
N GLU A 90 -1.58 22.07 8.00
CA GLU A 90 -1.21 21.06 9.01
C GLU A 90 -2.21 19.90 9.12
N ARG A 91 -3.24 19.87 8.27
CA ARG A 91 -4.29 18.87 8.29
C ARG A 91 -4.28 18.04 7.03
N PHE A 92 -4.99 16.92 7.07
CA PHE A 92 -5.29 16.12 5.89
C PHE A 92 -6.80 16.15 5.66
N GLU A 93 -7.17 16.28 4.40
CA GLU A 93 -8.56 16.26 3.95
C GLU A 93 -8.75 15.13 2.94
N VAL A 94 -9.93 14.51 2.95
CA VAL A 94 -10.28 13.48 1.97
C VAL A 94 -10.19 14.07 0.57
N PHE A 95 -9.48 13.39 -0.34
CA PHE A 95 -9.39 13.79 -1.73
C PHE A 95 -10.60 13.27 -2.50
N THR A 96 -11.71 14.02 -2.39
CA THR A 96 -13.04 13.65 -2.91
C THR A 96 -13.07 13.33 -4.41
N ALA A 97 -12.14 13.88 -5.20
CA ALA A 97 -11.99 13.52 -6.62
C ALA A 97 -11.68 12.03 -6.81
N TYR A 98 -10.91 11.42 -5.90
CA TYR A 98 -10.61 9.99 -5.95
C TYR A 98 -11.81 9.15 -5.53
N GLU A 99 -12.56 9.56 -4.51
CA GLU A 99 -13.79 8.86 -4.11
C GLU A 99 -14.82 8.85 -5.24
N ALA A 100 -15.03 9.99 -5.90
CA ALA A 100 -15.93 10.08 -7.05
C ALA A 100 -15.48 9.17 -8.21
N HIS A 101 -14.16 9.08 -8.42
CA HIS A 101 -13.57 8.17 -9.40
C HIS A 101 -13.79 6.69 -9.04
N LEU A 102 -13.61 6.31 -7.78
CA LEU A 102 -13.90 4.95 -7.31
C LEU A 102 -15.37 4.61 -7.47
N GLU A 103 -16.27 5.48 -7.01
CA GLU A 103 -17.73 5.33 -7.17
C GLU A 103 -18.11 5.10 -8.63
N GLN A 104 -17.59 5.92 -9.55
CA GLN A 104 -17.88 5.78 -10.97
C GLN A 104 -17.29 4.49 -11.57
N SER A 105 -16.05 4.16 -11.21
CA SER A 105 -15.34 3.01 -11.81
C SER A 105 -15.80 1.66 -11.28
N SER A 106 -16.31 1.59 -10.05
CA SER A 106 -16.88 0.38 -9.46
C SER A 106 -18.36 0.19 -9.81
N GLY A 107 -19.02 1.20 -10.38
CA GLY A 107 -20.48 1.21 -10.57
C GLY A 107 -21.23 1.39 -9.25
N GLY A 108 -20.58 2.01 -8.26
CA GLY A 108 -21.03 2.14 -6.88
C GLY A 108 -20.48 1.04 -5.96
N VAL A 109 -20.78 1.17 -4.66
CA VAL A 109 -20.48 0.16 -3.65
C VAL A 109 -21.78 -0.50 -3.21
N ASP A 110 -21.94 -1.79 -3.48
CA ASP A 110 -23.05 -2.59 -2.96
C ASP A 110 -22.58 -3.46 -1.78
N ARG A 111 -22.36 -2.78 -0.66
CA ARG A 111 -21.90 -3.44 0.57
C ARG A 111 -22.89 -4.49 1.05
N GLN A 112 -24.19 -4.23 0.92
CA GLN A 112 -25.22 -5.16 1.35
C GLN A 112 -25.15 -6.45 0.52
N ALA A 113 -25.04 -6.36 -0.80
CA ALA A 113 -24.91 -7.55 -1.64
C ALA A 113 -23.64 -8.35 -1.35
N VAL A 114 -22.52 -7.68 -1.02
CA VAL A 114 -21.29 -8.38 -0.58
C VAL A 114 -21.53 -9.12 0.74
N GLU A 115 -22.07 -8.45 1.76
CA GLU A 115 -22.34 -9.08 3.06
C GLU A 115 -23.34 -10.25 2.94
N GLU A 116 -24.38 -10.10 2.11
CA GLU A 116 -25.33 -11.19 1.80
C GLU A 116 -24.66 -12.37 1.12
N ALA A 117 -23.81 -12.14 0.10
CA ALA A 117 -23.09 -13.19 -0.62
C ALA A 117 -22.12 -13.98 0.29
N LEU A 118 -21.61 -13.32 1.34
CA LEU A 118 -20.63 -13.88 2.28
C LEU A 118 -21.26 -14.38 3.60
N SER A 119 -22.56 -14.13 3.81
CA SER A 119 -23.27 -14.43 5.07
C SER A 119 -23.22 -15.89 5.52
N THR A 120 -23.02 -16.83 4.58
CA THR A 120 -22.95 -18.27 4.87
C THR A 120 -21.52 -18.82 4.85
N VAL A 121 -20.49 -17.97 4.85
CA VAL A 121 -19.09 -18.42 4.86
C VAL A 121 -18.69 -18.75 6.29
N GLU A 122 -18.47 -20.03 6.58
CA GLU A 122 -18.06 -20.48 7.92
C GLU A 122 -16.63 -20.00 8.27
N GLY A 123 -16.48 -19.42 9.46
CA GLY A 123 -15.21 -18.90 9.98
C GLY A 123 -14.83 -17.51 9.49
N LEU A 124 -15.74 -16.81 8.80
CA LEU A 124 -15.60 -15.42 8.39
C LEU A 124 -16.46 -14.52 9.28
N GLU A 125 -15.84 -13.60 10.01
CA GLU A 125 -16.51 -12.69 10.93
C GLU A 125 -16.33 -11.25 10.49
N LEU A 126 -17.39 -10.45 10.48
CA LEU A 126 -17.27 -9.02 10.14
C LEU A 126 -16.54 -8.28 11.27
N GLN A 127 -15.54 -7.47 10.92
CA GLN A 127 -14.84 -6.63 11.91
C GLN A 127 -15.75 -5.49 12.43
N PRO A 128 -15.46 -4.91 13.61
CA PRO A 128 -16.23 -3.82 14.19
C PRO A 128 -16.40 -2.61 13.25
N PRO A 129 -17.42 -1.75 13.48
CA PRO A 129 -17.71 -0.60 12.62
C PRO A 129 -16.51 0.32 12.34
N ASP A 130 -15.64 0.53 13.33
CA ASP A 130 -14.48 1.42 13.22
C ASP A 130 -13.38 0.89 12.28
N HIS A 131 -13.45 -0.39 11.89
CA HIS A 131 -12.55 -1.01 10.92
C HIS A 131 -13.12 -1.00 9.50
N GLN A 132 -14.36 -0.59 9.34
CA GLN A 132 -15.05 -0.59 8.05
C GLN A 132 -14.88 0.76 7.37
N GLN A 133 -14.68 0.75 6.06
CA GLN A 133 -14.52 1.97 5.27
C GLN A 133 -15.48 1.96 4.08
N ARG A 134 -15.70 3.13 3.48
CA ARG A 134 -16.65 3.29 2.37
C ARG A 134 -16.42 2.31 1.22
N PHE A 135 -15.16 2.07 0.87
CA PHE A 135 -14.75 1.20 -0.25
C PHE A 135 -13.97 -0.05 0.21
N LYS A 136 -14.08 -0.43 1.49
CA LYS A 136 -13.39 -1.60 2.06
C LYS A 136 -14.23 -2.22 3.16
N ILE A 137 -14.54 -3.50 2.99
CA ILE A 137 -15.29 -4.32 3.94
C ILE A 137 -14.30 -5.29 4.57
N SER A 138 -14.08 -5.16 5.88
CA SER A 138 -13.07 -5.92 6.60
C SER A 138 -13.70 -7.04 7.42
N TYR A 139 -13.15 -8.23 7.28
CA TYR A 139 -13.49 -9.43 8.01
C TYR A 139 -12.27 -9.96 8.76
N GLN A 140 -12.51 -10.80 9.75
CA GLN A 140 -11.49 -11.54 10.48
C GLN A 140 -11.78 -13.04 10.41
N SER A 141 -10.74 -13.84 10.57
CA SER A 141 -10.82 -15.31 10.59
C SER A 141 -9.73 -15.93 11.47
N ALA A 142 -9.71 -17.26 11.60
CA ALA A 142 -8.53 -17.95 12.11
C ALA A 142 -7.36 -17.82 11.11
N ALA A 143 -6.13 -17.67 11.61
CA ALA A 143 -4.93 -17.42 10.80
C ALA A 143 -4.67 -18.51 9.74
N ASP A 144 -4.89 -19.78 10.08
CA ASP A 144 -4.69 -20.94 9.20
C ASP A 144 -5.76 -21.08 8.10
N THR A 145 -6.84 -20.29 8.17
CA THR A 145 -7.96 -20.36 7.21
C THR A 145 -7.91 -19.30 6.12
N VAL A 146 -7.04 -18.28 6.22
CA VAL A 146 -7.04 -17.09 5.35
C VAL A 146 -7.00 -17.46 3.87
N THR A 147 -6.02 -18.26 3.45
CA THR A 147 -5.86 -18.62 2.02
C THR A 147 -7.12 -19.29 1.46
N ARG A 148 -7.69 -20.24 2.20
CA ARG A 148 -8.92 -20.94 1.80
C ARG A 148 -10.10 -19.98 1.72
N LEU A 149 -10.23 -19.07 2.68
CA LEU A 149 -11.33 -18.11 2.73
C LEU A 149 -11.23 -17.07 1.61
N VAL A 150 -10.03 -16.55 1.32
CA VAL A 150 -9.82 -15.63 0.19
C VAL A 150 -10.24 -16.29 -1.13
N ASP A 151 -9.90 -17.56 -1.34
CA ASP A 151 -10.30 -18.31 -2.54
C ASP A 151 -11.83 -18.52 -2.61
N ASP A 152 -12.48 -18.92 -1.51
CA ASP A 152 -13.94 -19.11 -1.44
C ASP A 152 -14.69 -17.79 -1.66
N ILE A 153 -14.28 -16.73 -0.97
CA ILE A 153 -14.85 -15.38 -1.13
C ILE A 153 -14.70 -14.91 -2.57
N GLY A 154 -13.51 -15.06 -3.17
CA GLY A 154 -13.28 -14.70 -4.57
C GLY A 154 -14.22 -15.44 -5.54
N GLN A 155 -14.49 -16.73 -5.30
CA GLN A 155 -15.44 -17.51 -6.09
C GLN A 155 -16.88 -17.03 -5.91
N ARG A 156 -17.31 -16.74 -4.68
CA ARG A 156 -18.66 -16.26 -4.38
C ARG A 156 -18.93 -14.89 -4.99
N LEU A 157 -18.00 -13.95 -4.84
CA LEU A 157 -18.09 -12.62 -5.46
C LEU A 157 -18.21 -12.74 -6.98
N LYS A 158 -17.45 -13.65 -7.60
CA LYS A 158 -17.54 -13.92 -9.04
C LYS A 158 -18.88 -14.54 -9.44
N GLN A 159 -19.42 -15.49 -8.67
CA GLN A 159 -20.72 -16.12 -8.92
C GLN A 159 -21.87 -15.13 -8.79
N ALA A 160 -21.81 -14.24 -7.79
CA ALA A 160 -22.74 -13.15 -7.58
C ALA A 160 -22.55 -11.97 -8.56
N GLN A 161 -21.55 -12.05 -9.47
CA GLN A 161 -21.19 -11.00 -10.42
C GLN A 161 -20.86 -9.66 -9.77
N LEU A 162 -20.39 -9.68 -8.52
CA LEU A 162 -20.01 -8.49 -7.78
C LEU A 162 -18.61 -8.02 -8.22
N PRO A 163 -18.43 -6.72 -8.52
CA PRO A 163 -17.17 -6.17 -9.01
C PRO A 163 -16.18 -5.91 -7.86
N TYR A 164 -15.92 -6.93 -7.05
CA TYR A 164 -15.02 -6.87 -5.90
C TYR A 164 -13.91 -7.91 -6.04
N ASP A 165 -12.78 -7.61 -5.40
CA ASP A 165 -11.68 -8.54 -5.15
C ASP A 165 -11.49 -8.70 -3.64
N CYS A 166 -10.88 -9.81 -3.25
CA CYS A 166 -10.61 -10.17 -1.86
C CYS A 166 -9.10 -10.28 -1.65
N MET A 167 -8.60 -9.73 -0.54
CA MET A 167 -7.22 -9.85 -0.10
C MET A 167 -7.18 -10.40 1.32
N GLY A 168 -6.20 -11.25 1.61
CA GLY A 168 -5.96 -11.78 2.96
C GLY A 168 -4.56 -11.45 3.45
N SER A 169 -4.45 -11.16 4.74
CA SER A 169 -3.20 -11.01 5.47
C SER A 169 -3.32 -11.62 6.87
N LEU A 170 -2.22 -11.63 7.61
CA LEU A 170 -2.18 -12.08 9.00
C LEU A 170 -1.93 -10.90 9.91
N ASP A 171 -2.64 -10.85 11.04
CA ASP A 171 -2.28 -9.98 12.15
C ASP A 171 -1.20 -10.68 13.00
N PRO A 172 0.04 -10.16 13.06
CA PRO A 172 1.13 -10.81 13.78
C PRO A 172 0.99 -10.72 15.31
N PHE A 173 0.13 -9.83 15.82
CA PHE A 173 -0.08 -9.63 17.26
C PHE A 173 -1.23 -10.48 17.79
N LEU A 174 -2.31 -10.56 17.03
CA LEU A 174 -3.52 -11.29 17.40
C LEU A 174 -3.54 -12.74 16.90
N ASN A 175 -2.59 -13.11 16.03
CA ASN A 175 -2.53 -14.41 15.38
C ASN A 175 -3.87 -14.79 14.72
N CYS A 176 -4.49 -13.81 14.06
CA CYS A 176 -5.75 -13.96 13.33
C CYS A 176 -5.55 -13.62 11.84
N GLY A 177 -6.49 -14.07 11.04
CA GLY A 177 -6.61 -13.69 9.64
C GLY A 177 -7.33 -12.36 9.50
N LEU A 178 -6.83 -11.49 8.64
CA LEU A 178 -7.49 -10.26 8.21
C LEU A 178 -7.86 -10.43 6.75
N ILE A 179 -9.12 -10.15 6.40
CA ILE A 179 -9.63 -10.31 5.04
C ILE A 179 -10.33 -9.03 4.63
N ASP A 180 -9.87 -8.42 3.55
CA ASP A 180 -10.42 -7.18 3.01
C ASP A 180 -11.08 -7.42 1.65
N VAL A 181 -12.34 -7.00 1.53
CA VAL A 181 -13.10 -7.01 0.27
C VAL A 181 -13.23 -5.58 -0.24
N MET A 182 -12.74 -5.32 -1.45
CA MET A 182 -12.63 -3.99 -2.04
C MET A 182 -13.06 -4.00 -3.50
N PRO A 183 -13.44 -2.85 -4.10
CA PRO A 183 -13.74 -2.77 -5.52
C PRO A 183 -12.61 -3.35 -6.37
N ARG A 184 -12.99 -4.09 -7.42
CA ARG A 184 -12.08 -4.86 -8.27
C ARG A 184 -10.98 -3.97 -8.84
N GLY A 185 -9.74 -4.44 -8.71
CA GLY A 185 -8.54 -3.77 -9.21
C GLY A 185 -8.02 -2.61 -8.35
N VAL A 186 -8.75 -2.19 -7.31
CA VAL A 186 -8.26 -1.20 -6.33
C VAL A 186 -7.09 -1.80 -5.56
N SER A 187 -6.02 -1.03 -5.45
CA SER A 187 -4.76 -1.39 -4.80
C SER A 187 -3.94 -0.13 -4.55
N LYS A 188 -2.86 -0.23 -3.75
CA LYS A 188 -1.89 0.86 -3.57
C LYS A 188 -1.33 1.36 -4.91
N ALA A 189 -1.05 0.44 -5.84
CA ALA A 189 -0.63 0.75 -7.21
C ALA A 189 -1.65 1.57 -7.99
N TYR A 190 -2.91 1.12 -7.97
CA TYR A 190 -4.00 1.77 -8.67
C TYR A 190 -4.18 3.21 -8.18
N ALA A 191 -4.24 3.39 -6.85
CA ALA A 191 -4.38 4.68 -6.21
C ALA A 191 -3.21 5.61 -6.53
N LEU A 192 -1.98 5.10 -6.46
CA LEU A 192 -0.77 5.88 -6.72
C LEU A 192 -0.63 6.30 -8.19
N LEU A 193 -0.96 5.40 -9.12
CA LEU A 193 -0.99 5.73 -10.56
C LEU A 193 -2.05 6.78 -10.86
N TRP A 194 -3.26 6.63 -10.30
CA TRP A 194 -4.30 7.65 -10.44
C TRP A 194 -3.87 8.98 -9.80
N LEU A 195 -3.26 8.93 -8.62
CA LEU A 195 -2.79 10.12 -7.91
C LEU A 195 -1.74 10.88 -8.72
N SER A 196 -0.83 10.18 -9.40
CA SER A 196 0.19 10.83 -10.23
C SER A 196 -0.40 11.75 -11.31
N THR A 197 -1.58 11.44 -11.85
CA THR A 197 -2.24 12.31 -12.84
C THR A 197 -2.89 13.56 -12.22
N HIS A 198 -2.95 13.65 -10.89
CA HIS A 198 -3.61 14.73 -10.14
C HIS A 198 -2.68 15.49 -9.16
N ALA A 199 -1.54 14.89 -8.77
CA ALA A 199 -0.66 15.40 -7.70
C ALA A 199 0.62 16.11 -8.20
N ASN A 200 0.62 16.54 -9.48
CA ASN A 200 1.71 17.27 -10.11
C ASN A 200 3.06 16.51 -10.05
N PHE A 201 3.05 15.20 -10.29
CA PHE A 201 4.23 14.37 -10.48
C PHE A 201 3.91 13.22 -11.43
N ARG A 202 4.87 12.75 -12.22
CA ARG A 202 4.68 11.62 -13.14
C ARG A 202 4.93 10.28 -12.44
N PRO A 203 4.32 9.17 -12.91
CA PRO A 203 4.67 7.82 -12.45
C PRO A 203 6.18 7.53 -12.51
N ASP A 204 6.87 8.03 -13.53
CA ASP A 204 8.31 7.87 -13.72
C ASP A 204 9.17 8.49 -12.62
N GLU A 205 8.64 9.47 -11.89
CA GLU A 205 9.33 10.17 -10.81
C GLU A 205 9.22 9.42 -9.47
N VAL A 206 8.39 8.38 -9.41
CA VAL A 206 8.07 7.67 -8.18
C VAL A 206 9.04 6.53 -7.92
N ILE A 207 9.58 6.52 -6.71
CA ILE A 207 10.13 5.36 -6.04
C ILE A 207 9.05 4.82 -5.11
N TYR A 208 8.77 3.53 -5.17
CA TYR A 208 7.89 2.82 -4.27
C TYR A 208 8.70 1.90 -3.35
N SER A 209 8.51 1.96 -2.03
CA SER A 209 9.08 0.99 -1.09
C SER A 209 8.00 0.16 -0.39
N GLY A 210 8.20 -1.15 -0.27
CA GLY A 210 7.29 -2.05 0.44
C GLY A 210 7.97 -3.35 0.89
N ASP A 211 7.22 -4.18 1.61
CA ASP A 211 7.71 -5.43 2.22
C ASP A 211 6.74 -6.62 2.07
N SER A 212 5.47 -6.38 1.72
CA SER A 212 4.43 -7.41 1.83
C SER A 212 3.57 -7.61 0.58
N GLY A 213 2.61 -8.53 0.66
CA GLY A 213 1.75 -8.90 -0.48
C GLY A 213 0.87 -7.76 -1.00
N ASN A 214 0.44 -6.84 -0.13
CA ASN A 214 -0.36 -5.69 -0.54
C ASN A 214 0.46 -4.63 -1.33
N ASP A 215 1.78 -4.74 -1.31
CA ASP A 215 2.72 -3.92 -2.08
C ASP A 215 3.05 -4.51 -3.44
N TYR A 216 2.81 -5.82 -3.65
CA TYR A 216 3.20 -6.53 -4.86
C TYR A 216 2.80 -5.79 -6.13
N ALA A 217 1.54 -5.35 -6.21
CA ALA A 217 1.02 -4.62 -7.36
C ALA A 217 1.87 -3.38 -7.68
N ALA A 218 2.25 -2.60 -6.65
CA ALA A 218 3.02 -1.36 -6.81
C ALA A 218 4.48 -1.66 -7.16
N LEU A 219 5.08 -2.66 -6.52
CA LEU A 219 6.45 -3.12 -6.79
C LEU A 219 6.65 -3.57 -8.24
N VAL A 220 5.57 -4.04 -8.92
CA VAL A 220 5.62 -4.48 -10.32
C VAL A 220 4.98 -3.50 -11.31
N SER A 221 4.46 -2.35 -10.86
CA SER A 221 3.77 -1.37 -11.71
C SER A 221 4.68 -0.71 -12.75
N GLY A 222 5.98 -0.66 -12.49
CA GLY A 222 6.97 0.04 -13.32
C GLY A 222 7.62 1.23 -12.61
N PHE A 223 7.24 1.52 -11.37
CA PHE A 223 7.98 2.44 -10.50
C PHE A 223 9.40 1.93 -10.27
N ARG A 224 10.29 2.81 -9.79
CA ARG A 224 11.50 2.32 -9.12
C ARG A 224 11.06 1.66 -7.82
N ALA A 225 11.45 0.42 -7.57
CA ALA A 225 10.95 -0.37 -6.47
C ALA A 225 12.08 -0.63 -5.47
N ILE A 226 11.82 -0.40 -4.19
CA ILE A 226 12.68 -0.81 -3.08
C ILE A 226 11.95 -1.93 -2.34
N ILE A 227 12.61 -3.07 -2.17
CA ILE A 227 12.15 -4.12 -1.25
C ILE A 227 13.11 -4.12 -0.06
N VAL A 228 12.58 -3.91 1.15
CA VAL A 228 13.36 -3.93 2.40
C VAL A 228 13.71 -5.38 2.80
N ALA A 229 14.80 -5.56 3.53
CA ALA A 229 15.34 -6.90 3.80
C ALA A 229 14.43 -7.82 4.65
N ASN A 230 13.42 -7.27 5.31
CA ASN A 230 12.41 -8.02 6.07
C ASN A 230 11.15 -8.36 5.27
N ALA A 231 11.22 -8.28 3.95
CA ALA A 231 10.10 -8.61 3.09
C ALA A 231 9.58 -10.03 3.33
N SER A 232 8.27 -10.18 3.17
CA SER A 232 7.57 -11.45 3.28
C SER A 232 8.14 -12.53 2.35
N GLU A 233 8.06 -13.78 2.80
CA GLU A 233 8.61 -14.93 2.08
C GLU A 233 8.05 -15.03 0.66
N GLY A 234 8.95 -15.22 -0.31
CA GLY A 234 8.61 -15.34 -1.73
C GLY A 234 8.17 -14.04 -2.42
N LEU A 235 8.12 -12.89 -1.74
CA LEU A 235 7.81 -11.60 -2.40
C LEU A 235 8.88 -11.23 -3.43
N VAL A 236 10.16 -11.31 -3.05
CA VAL A 236 11.30 -10.96 -3.92
C VAL A 236 11.26 -11.77 -5.22
N ASP A 237 11.13 -13.09 -5.13
CA ASP A 237 11.08 -13.97 -6.30
C ASP A 237 9.91 -13.62 -7.24
N LYS A 238 8.72 -13.36 -6.67
CA LYS A 238 7.54 -12.96 -7.43
C LYS A 238 7.74 -11.62 -8.15
N VAL A 239 8.35 -10.64 -7.48
CA VAL A 239 8.61 -9.31 -8.05
C VAL A 239 9.67 -9.39 -9.15
N GLN A 240 10.79 -10.06 -8.89
CA GLN A 240 11.85 -10.25 -9.89
C GLN A 240 11.32 -10.95 -11.14
N ALA A 241 10.56 -12.05 -10.98
CA ALA A 241 9.96 -12.75 -12.10
C ALA A 241 8.96 -11.89 -12.90
N ALA A 242 8.21 -11.02 -12.23
CA ALA A 242 7.27 -10.12 -12.88
C ALA A 242 7.96 -8.96 -13.63
N LEU A 243 9.02 -8.38 -13.06
CA LEU A 243 9.79 -7.32 -13.71
C LEU A 243 10.62 -7.84 -14.88
N ALA A 244 11.18 -9.04 -14.79
CA ALA A 244 11.93 -9.66 -15.88
C ALA A 244 11.07 -9.88 -17.14
N LYS A 245 9.80 -10.28 -16.97
CA LYS A 245 8.84 -10.38 -18.09
C LYS A 245 8.60 -9.06 -18.83
N ARG A 246 8.95 -7.93 -18.21
CA ARG A 246 8.75 -6.58 -18.75
C ARG A 246 10.07 -5.87 -19.05
N SER A 247 11.22 -6.53 -18.87
CA SER A 247 12.56 -5.94 -19.00
C SER A 247 12.74 -4.70 -18.10
N LEU A 248 12.29 -4.79 -16.84
CA LEU A 248 12.34 -3.71 -15.83
C LEU A 248 13.17 -4.08 -14.60
N GLU A 249 14.07 -5.06 -14.71
CA GLU A 249 14.91 -5.56 -13.60
C GLU A 249 15.76 -4.45 -12.97
N GLU A 250 16.27 -3.52 -13.79
CA GLU A 250 17.06 -2.37 -13.36
C GLU A 250 16.31 -1.38 -12.47
N ARG A 251 14.97 -1.49 -12.39
CA ARG A 251 14.14 -0.65 -11.52
C ARG A 251 13.97 -1.22 -10.13
N LEU A 252 14.48 -2.42 -9.84
CA LEU A 252 14.38 -3.04 -8.53
C LEU A 252 15.68 -2.86 -7.75
N TYR A 253 15.55 -2.31 -6.55
CA TYR A 253 16.59 -2.34 -5.54
C TYR A 253 16.17 -3.25 -4.39
N LEU A 254 16.99 -4.26 -4.11
CA LEU A 254 16.86 -5.10 -2.93
C LEU A 254 17.76 -4.52 -1.84
N ALA A 255 17.17 -3.95 -0.81
CA ALA A 255 17.95 -3.36 0.28
C ALA A 255 18.59 -4.45 1.14
N GLU A 256 19.80 -4.18 1.61
CA GLU A 256 20.48 -5.04 2.59
C GLU A 256 19.91 -4.84 3.99
N HIS A 257 19.34 -3.64 4.26
CA HIS A 257 18.76 -3.30 5.55
C HIS A 257 17.24 -3.44 5.59
N ARG A 258 16.76 -3.62 6.82
CA ARG A 258 15.34 -3.80 7.15
C ARG A 258 14.66 -2.45 7.34
N ALA A 259 13.34 -2.44 7.18
CA ALA A 259 12.45 -1.33 7.48
C ALA A 259 13.02 0.04 7.04
N THR A 260 13.00 1.03 7.94
CA THR A 260 13.39 2.41 7.63
C THR A 260 14.80 2.52 7.06
N SER A 261 15.74 1.70 7.56
CA SER A 261 17.12 1.71 7.08
C SER A 261 17.20 1.23 5.63
N GLY A 262 16.41 0.22 5.25
CA GLY A 262 16.30 -0.23 3.87
C GLY A 262 15.66 0.82 2.95
N VAL A 263 14.66 1.56 3.45
CA VAL A 263 14.07 2.70 2.72
C VAL A 263 15.11 3.79 2.49
N LEU A 264 15.87 4.17 3.51
CA LEU A 264 16.95 5.16 3.42
C LEU A 264 18.03 4.73 2.42
N GLU A 265 18.45 3.47 2.47
CA GLU A 265 19.41 2.86 1.56
C GLU A 265 18.93 2.94 0.10
N GLY A 266 17.70 2.51 -0.18
CA GLY A 266 17.15 2.55 -1.52
C GLY A 266 16.91 3.97 -2.05
N CYS A 267 16.54 4.92 -1.19
CA CYS A 267 16.41 6.33 -1.57
C CYS A 267 17.75 6.92 -2.03
N ARG A 268 18.86 6.55 -1.36
CA ARG A 268 20.22 6.93 -1.78
C ARG A 268 20.61 6.24 -3.07
N HIS A 269 20.32 4.95 -3.21
CA HIS A 269 20.62 4.18 -4.42
C HIS A 269 20.02 4.82 -5.68
N PHE A 270 18.74 5.21 -5.61
CA PHE A 270 18.05 5.83 -6.73
C PHE A 270 18.30 7.34 -6.88
N GLY A 271 19.11 7.94 -5.99
CA GLY A 271 19.47 9.36 -6.07
C GLY A 271 18.32 10.32 -5.75
N LEU A 272 17.38 9.92 -4.90
CA LEU A 272 16.33 10.80 -4.40
C LEU A 272 16.89 11.81 -3.37
N ILE A 273 17.89 11.38 -2.59
CA ILE A 273 18.52 12.13 -1.49
C ILE A 273 20.03 11.92 -1.44
#